data_AF-A0A0P9SHA1-F1
#
_entry.id   AF-A0A0P9SHA1-F1
#
_cell.length_a   1.000
_cell.length_b   1.000
_cell.length_c   1.000
_cell.angle_alpha   90.00
_cell.angle_beta   90.00
_cell.angle_gamma   90.00
#
_symmetry.space_group_name_H-M   'P 1'
#
loop_
_entity.id
_entity.type
_entity.pdbx_description
1 polymer ?
#
loop_
_entity_poly.entity_id
_entity_poly.type
_entity_poly.pdbx_seq_one_letter_code
_entity_poly.pdbx_strand_id
1 'polypeptide(L)'
;MLDQTSPGKAPAAPHVQLIKDKSPRWLLDAEPSTHATLRKTSGRPLQWLTSARTSSPEQVDKLQQLYAEHRQNEQKVRPTLDRLSTLEDFATPLLTAAIKDRFGLDVDVARTWLFHASRARVD
;
A
#
# COMPACT_ATOMS: atom_id res chain seq x y z
N MET A 1 28.58 -11.84 -40.93
CA MET A 1 29.50 -12.01 -39.79
C MET A 1 29.48 -10.68 -39.05
N LEU A 2 28.49 -10.52 -38.15
CA LEU A 2 28.65 -10.46 -36.68
C LEU A 2 29.50 -9.24 -36.27
N ASP A 3 29.02 -8.28 -35.49
CA ASP A 3 28.31 -8.48 -34.23
C ASP A 3 27.27 -7.40 -33.92
N GLN A 4 26.15 -7.88 -33.38
CA GLN A 4 25.15 -7.07 -32.70
C GLN A 4 25.71 -6.64 -31.33
N THR A 5 25.84 -5.34 -31.10
CA THR A 5 26.15 -4.80 -29.78
C THR A 5 24.87 -4.74 -28.95
N SER A 6 24.82 -5.58 -27.91
CA SER A 6 23.87 -5.50 -26.78
C SER A 6 23.62 -4.05 -26.33
N PRO A 7 22.40 -3.68 -25.89
CA PRO A 7 22.17 -2.37 -25.30
C PRO A 7 22.78 -2.35 -23.90
N GLY A 8 24.08 -2.02 -23.85
CA GLY A 8 24.78 -1.70 -22.62
C GLY A 8 24.10 -0.51 -21.95
N LYS A 9 23.60 -0.75 -20.73
CA LYS A 9 23.13 0.20 -19.72
C LYS A 9 23.68 1.61 -19.96
N ALA A 10 22.83 2.51 -20.46
CA ALA A 10 23.19 3.91 -20.68
C ALA A 10 23.80 4.50 -19.38
N PRO A 11 24.89 5.29 -19.47
CA PRO A 11 25.48 5.92 -18.30
C PRO A 11 24.39 6.74 -17.59
N ALA A 12 24.24 6.53 -16.27
CA ALA A 12 23.26 7.23 -15.47
C ALA A 12 23.46 8.74 -15.69
N ALA A 13 22.45 9.39 -16.28
CA ALA A 13 22.57 10.77 -16.64
C ALA A 13 22.96 11.61 -15.41
N PRO A 14 23.84 12.62 -15.55
CA PRO A 14 24.50 13.29 -14.42
C PRO A 14 23.52 13.91 -13.41
N HIS A 15 22.28 14.21 -13.83
CA HIS A 15 21.21 14.72 -12.96
C HIS A 15 20.63 13.66 -12.01
N VAL A 16 20.78 12.36 -12.29
CA VAL A 16 20.18 11.28 -11.50
C VAL A 16 20.76 11.24 -10.09
N GLN A 17 22.07 11.44 -9.94
CA GLN A 17 22.70 11.46 -8.60
C GLN A 17 22.26 12.68 -7.80
N LEU A 18 22.26 13.87 -8.43
CA LEU A 18 21.78 15.09 -7.78
C LEU A 18 20.32 14.97 -7.30
N ILE A 19 19.45 14.36 -8.11
CA ILE A 19 18.05 14.13 -7.73
C ILE A 19 17.96 13.18 -6.55
N LYS A 20 18.76 12.10 -6.52
CA LYS A 20 18.79 11.16 -5.39
C LYS A 20 19.25 11.84 -4.11
N ASP A 21 20.30 12.65 -4.18
CA ASP A 21 20.86 13.35 -3.02
C ASP A 21 19.89 14.39 -2.43
N LYS A 22 19.01 14.95 -3.28
CA LYS A 22 17.98 15.91 -2.87
C LYS A 22 16.61 15.26 -2.60
N SER A 23 16.48 13.96 -2.82
CA SER A 23 15.22 13.25 -2.58
C SER A 23 15.11 12.83 -1.12
N PRO A 24 13.95 13.03 -0.47
CA PRO A 24 13.71 12.49 0.86
C PRO A 24 13.88 10.97 0.86
N ARG A 25 14.51 10.43 1.90
CA ARG A 25 14.77 8.98 2.01
C ARG A 25 13.49 8.13 1.94
N TRP A 26 12.41 8.57 2.60
CA TRP A 26 11.11 7.89 2.53
C TRP A 26 10.57 7.76 1.10
N LEU A 27 10.91 8.70 0.21
CA LEU A 27 10.48 8.68 -1.18
C LEU A 27 11.31 7.67 -1.98
N LEU A 28 12.60 7.51 -1.66
CA LEU A 28 13.45 6.49 -2.29
C LEU A 28 13.04 5.07 -1.87
N ASP A 29 12.62 4.91 -0.62
CA ASP A 29 12.21 3.63 -0.02
C ASP A 29 10.70 3.35 -0.21
N ALA A 30 10.00 4.12 -1.05
CA ALA A 30 8.56 3.99 -1.23
C ALA A 30 8.19 2.77 -2.10
N GLU A 31 6.98 2.24 -1.90
CA GLU A 31 6.45 1.13 -2.71
C GLU A 31 6.21 1.57 -4.17
N PRO A 32 6.38 0.70 -5.18
CA PRO A 32 6.08 1.00 -6.58
C PRO A 32 4.68 1.60 -6.82
N SER A 33 3.67 1.15 -6.07
CA SER A 33 2.31 1.70 -6.12
C SER A 33 2.26 3.17 -5.68
N THR A 34 3.01 3.53 -4.62
CA THR A 34 3.16 4.90 -4.14
C THR A 34 3.85 5.77 -5.19
N HIS A 35 4.93 5.27 -5.80
CA HIS A 35 5.61 5.98 -6.89
C HIS A 35 4.69 6.22 -8.10
N ALA A 36 3.88 5.23 -8.48
CA ALA A 36 2.93 5.35 -9.57
C ALA A 36 1.87 6.41 -9.28
N THR A 37 1.31 6.43 -8.07
CA THR A 37 0.34 7.44 -7.64
C THR A 37 0.95 8.84 -7.64
N LEU A 38 2.15 9.00 -7.08
CA LEU A 38 2.85 10.29 -7.08
C LEU A 38 3.13 10.79 -8.51
N ARG A 39 3.50 9.90 -9.43
CA ARG A 39 3.73 10.27 -10.84
C ARG A 39 2.44 10.69 -11.54
N LYS A 40 1.30 10.09 -11.18
CA LYS A 40 -0.02 10.49 -11.71
C LYS A 40 -0.43 11.87 -11.20
N THR A 41 -0.11 12.20 -9.94
CA THR A 41 -0.51 13.46 -9.31
C THR A 41 0.48 14.60 -9.52
N SER A 42 1.75 14.31 -9.86
CA SER A 42 2.82 15.30 -10.02
C SER A 42 2.62 16.30 -11.15
N GLY A 43 1.66 16.07 -12.05
CA GLY A 43 1.32 16.99 -13.14
C GLY A 43 0.55 18.24 -12.71
N ARG A 44 -0.01 18.28 -11.49
CA ARG A 44 -0.82 19.40 -11.01
C ARG A 44 -0.12 20.13 -9.87
N PRO A 45 0.35 21.37 -10.06
CA PRO A 45 0.96 22.14 -8.99
C PRO A 45 -0.07 22.47 -7.90
N LEU A 46 0.30 22.23 -6.65
CA LEU A 46 -0.51 22.58 -5.48
C LEU A 46 -0.31 24.05 -5.16
N GLN A 47 -1.23 24.92 -5.60
CA GLN A 47 -1.15 26.38 -5.44
C GLN A 47 -0.98 26.83 -3.98
N TRP A 48 -1.62 26.11 -3.05
CA TRP A 48 -1.47 26.39 -1.62
C TRP A 48 -0.04 26.13 -1.13
N LEU A 49 0.64 25.11 -1.65
CA LEU A 49 2.00 24.75 -1.24
C LEU A 49 3.01 25.75 -1.77
N THR A 50 2.81 26.24 -3.00
CA THR A 50 3.62 27.33 -3.57
C THR A 50 3.49 28.58 -2.70
N SER A 51 2.27 28.95 -2.32
CA SER A 51 2.01 30.13 -1.48
C SER A 51 2.62 29.95 -0.07
N ALA A 52 2.43 28.78 0.54
CA ALA A 52 2.92 28.46 1.88
C ALA A 52 4.46 28.47 1.97
N ARG A 53 5.16 28.06 0.90
CA ARG A 53 6.63 28.15 0.84
C ARG A 53 7.16 29.57 0.93
N THR A 54 6.40 30.55 0.47
CA THR A 54 6.77 31.97 0.55
C THR A 54 6.28 32.62 1.83
N SER A 55 5.06 32.33 2.27
CA SER A 55 4.47 32.97 3.45
C SER A 55 4.93 32.37 4.77
N SER A 56 5.31 31.08 4.79
CA SER A 56 5.47 30.28 6.00
C SER A 56 6.44 29.11 5.78
N PRO A 57 7.72 29.40 5.46
CA PRO A 57 8.71 28.38 5.12
C PRO A 57 8.96 27.39 6.26
N GLU A 58 9.04 27.86 7.51
CA GLU A 58 9.29 27.00 8.68
C GLU A 58 8.19 25.95 8.88
N GLN A 59 6.93 26.31 8.60
CA GLN A 59 5.79 25.41 8.69
C GLN A 59 5.83 24.34 7.60
N VAL A 60 6.25 24.71 6.39
CA VAL A 60 6.42 23.75 5.29
C VAL A 60 7.56 22.79 5.59
N ASP A 61 8.68 23.28 6.11
CA ASP A 61 9.81 22.45 6.52
C ASP A 61 9.41 21.50 7.66
N LYS A 62 8.67 22.00 8.65
CA LYS A 62 8.17 21.16 9.74
C LYS A 62 7.18 20.10 9.25
N LEU A 63 6.29 20.45 8.33
CA LEU A 63 5.37 19.50 7.71
C LEU A 63 6.14 18.40 6.96
N GLN A 64 7.18 18.77 6.20
CA GLN A 64 8.02 17.81 5.49
C GLN A 64 8.75 16.87 6.46
N GLN A 65 9.26 17.39 7.59
CA GLN A 65 9.88 16.59 8.64
C GLN A 65 8.87 15.60 9.25
N LEU A 66 7.71 16.07 9.70
CA LEU A 66 6.68 15.25 10.32
C LEU A 66 6.16 14.17 9.36
N TYR A 67 6.04 14.50 8.08
CA TYR A 67 5.64 13.53 7.06
C TYR A 67 6.69 12.42 6.89
N ALA A 68 7.98 12.78 6.88
CA ALA A 68 9.05 11.78 6.82
C ALA A 68 9.04 10.84 8.04
N GLU A 69 8.85 11.39 9.24
CA GLU A 69 8.72 10.62 10.49
C GLU A 69 7.49 9.70 10.46
N HIS A 70 6.34 10.20 10.00
CA HIS A 70 5.13 9.42 9.81
C HIS A 70 5.38 8.22 8.90
N ARG A 71 5.99 8.43 7.73
CA ARG A 71 6.27 7.35 6.77
C ARG A 71 7.24 6.32 7.34
N GLN A 72 8.25 6.75 8.09
CA GLN A 72 9.16 5.83 8.76
C GLN A 72 8.45 4.97 9.81
N ASN A 73 7.54 5.57 10.59
CA ASN A 73 6.79 4.84 11.61
C ASN A 73 5.77 3.88 10.98
N GLU A 74 5.09 4.30 9.91
CA GLU A 74 4.21 3.45 9.11
C GLU A 74 4.96 2.20 8.59
N GLN A 75 6.16 2.38 8.04
CA GLN A 75 7.01 1.27 7.59
C GLN A 75 7.41 0.30 8.70
N LYS A 76 7.55 0.77 9.95
CA LYS A 76 7.85 -0.09 11.11
C LYS A 76 6.62 -0.90 11.57
N VAL A 77 5.44 -0.30 11.48
CA VAL A 77 4.19 -0.90 11.98
C VAL A 77 3.54 -1.82 10.95
N ARG A 78 3.64 -1.49 9.66
CA ARG A 78 2.99 -2.22 8.57
C ARG A 78 3.32 -3.72 8.53
N PRO A 79 4.58 -4.18 8.70
CA PRO A 79 4.87 -5.62 8.74
C PRO A 79 4.21 -6.36 9.91
N THR A 80 3.95 -5.67 11.02
CA THR A 80 3.24 -6.25 12.17
C THR A 80 1.74 -6.37 11.87
N LEU A 81 1.16 -5.35 11.21
CA LEU A 81 -0.24 -5.37 10.80
C LEU A 81 -0.49 -6.39 9.69
N ASP A 82 0.41 -6.50 8.71
CA ASP A 82 0.32 -7.45 7.60
C ASP A 82 0.41 -8.92 8.07
N ARG A 83 0.93 -9.17 9.28
CA ARG A 83 0.96 -10.50 9.91
C ARG A 83 -0.35 -10.87 10.60
N LEU A 84 -1.23 -9.90 10.84
CA LEU A 84 -2.54 -10.19 11.43
C LEU A 84 -3.37 -10.90 10.38
N SER A 85 -3.79 -12.12 10.70
CA SER A 85 -4.72 -12.88 9.88
C SER A 85 -5.99 -12.06 9.65
N THR A 86 -6.58 -12.19 8.47
CA THR A 86 -7.89 -11.59 8.24
C THR A 86 -8.92 -12.22 9.19
N LEU A 87 -10.03 -11.52 9.42
CA LEU A 87 -11.11 -12.06 10.25
C LEU A 87 -11.60 -13.39 9.68
N GLU A 88 -11.64 -13.49 8.35
CA GLU A 88 -12.02 -14.66 7.59
C GLU A 88 -11.04 -15.82 7.82
N ASP A 89 -9.73 -15.57 7.77
CA ASP A 89 -8.69 -16.59 8.02
C ASP A 89 -8.78 -17.14 9.46
N PHE A 90 -9.16 -16.30 10.42
CA PHE A 90 -9.38 -16.70 11.81
C PHE A 90 -10.69 -17.48 11.99
N ALA A 91 -11.79 -16.99 11.41
CA ALA A 91 -13.13 -17.52 11.65
C ALA A 91 -13.42 -18.80 10.86
N THR A 92 -12.88 -18.93 9.65
CA THR A 92 -13.11 -20.08 8.76
C THR A 92 -12.81 -21.43 9.43
N PRO A 93 -11.59 -21.68 9.97
CA PRO A 93 -11.28 -22.98 10.58
C PRO A 93 -12.11 -23.24 11.83
N LEU A 94 -12.42 -22.21 12.62
CA LEU A 94 -13.21 -22.35 13.84
C LEU A 94 -14.65 -22.74 13.51
N LEU A 95 -15.25 -22.09 12.52
CA LEU A 95 -16.62 -22.36 12.10
C LEU A 95 -16.75 -23.72 11.40
N THR A 96 -15.81 -24.09 10.53
CA THR A 96 -15.78 -25.42 9.90
C THR A 96 -15.68 -26.52 10.95
N ALA A 97 -14.79 -26.38 11.95
CA ALA A 97 -14.65 -27.35 13.02
C ALA A 97 -15.94 -27.49 13.86
N ALA A 98 -16.56 -26.36 14.21
CA ALA A 98 -17.79 -26.37 15.00
C ALA A 98 -18.99 -26.99 14.25
N ILE A 99 -19.10 -26.75 12.94
CA ILE A 99 -20.16 -27.35 12.11
C ILE A 99 -19.95 -28.86 11.97
N LYS A 100 -18.70 -29.29 11.76
CA LYS A 100 -18.36 -30.71 11.68
C LYS A 100 -18.65 -31.46 12.97
N ASP A 101 -18.31 -30.87 14.11
CA ASP A 101 -18.56 -31.46 15.43
C ASP A 101 -20.06 -31.58 15.74
N ARG A 102 -20.84 -30.52 15.45
CA ARG A 102 -22.27 -30.48 15.80
C ARG A 102 -23.18 -31.21 14.81
N PHE A 103 -22.85 -31.17 13.52
CA PHE A 103 -23.73 -31.65 12.45
C PHE A 103 -23.13 -32.77 11.62
N GLY A 104 -21.85 -33.13 11.81
CA GLY A 104 -21.15 -34.13 11.00
C GLY A 104 -20.92 -33.72 9.56
N LEU A 105 -21.09 -32.43 9.24
CA LEU A 105 -21.01 -31.90 7.88
C LEU A 105 -19.64 -31.26 7.64
N ASP A 106 -19.02 -31.60 6.51
CA ASP A 106 -17.81 -30.95 6.01
C ASP A 106 -18.22 -29.93 4.95
N VAL A 107 -18.25 -28.65 5.32
CA VAL A 107 -18.73 -27.55 4.48
C VAL A 107 -17.69 -26.46 4.34
N ASP A 108 -17.57 -25.93 3.12
CA ASP A 108 -16.83 -24.70 2.85
C ASP A 108 -17.67 -23.51 3.34
N VAL A 109 -17.36 -23.04 4.55
CA VAL A 109 -18.08 -21.93 5.21
C VAL A 109 -17.94 -20.60 4.46
N ALA A 110 -16.92 -20.43 3.61
CA ALA A 110 -16.76 -19.21 2.82
C ALA A 110 -17.68 -19.18 1.59
N ARG A 111 -18.17 -20.35 1.16
CA ARG A 111 -19.03 -20.49 -0.03
C ARG A 111 -20.44 -21.00 0.27
N THR A 112 -20.72 -21.32 1.54
CA THR A 112 -22.01 -21.86 1.97
C THR A 112 -22.84 -20.79 2.66
N TRP A 113 -24.09 -20.63 2.23
CA TRP A 113 -25.01 -19.63 2.75
C TRP A 113 -26.02 -20.27 3.70
N LEU A 114 -26.28 -19.61 4.83
CA LEU A 114 -27.33 -20.02 5.74
C LEU A 114 -28.69 -19.58 5.17
N PHE A 115 -29.53 -20.54 4.82
CA PHE A 115 -30.90 -20.28 4.41
C PHE A 115 -31.82 -20.20 5.64
N HIS A 116 -32.34 -19.01 5.91
CA HIS A 116 -33.30 -18.81 7.00
C HIS A 116 -34.73 -19.08 6.52
N ALA A 117 -35.14 -20.35 6.56
CA ALA A 117 -36.42 -20.80 6.00
C ALA A 117 -37.66 -20.04 6.53
N SER A 118 -37.67 -19.59 7.79
CA SER A 118 -38.82 -18.86 8.34
C SER A 118 -38.99 -17.42 7.82
N ARG A 119 -38.03 -16.90 7.04
CA ARG A 119 -38.12 -15.59 6.37
C ARG A 119 -38.28 -15.69 4.86
N ALA A 120 -38.26 -16.90 4.30
CA ALA A 120 -38.53 -17.11 2.89
C ALA A 120 -40.05 -17.01 2.65
N ARG A 121 -40.51 -15.83 2.23
CA ARG A 121 -41.83 -15.73 1.62
C ARG A 121 -41.73 -16.34 0.22
N VAL A 122 -42.54 -17.37 0.00
CA VAL A 122 -42.84 -17.86 -1.34
C VAL A 122 -43.89 -16.91 -1.92
N ASP A 123 -43.54 -16.24 -3.00
CA ASP A 123 -44.49 -15.49 -3.86
C ASP A 123 -45.21 -16.49 -4.78
#